data_AF-A0A966SB08-F1
#
_entry.id   AF-A0A966SB08-F1
#
_cell.length_a   1.000
_cell.length_b   1.000
_cell.length_c   1.000
_cell.angle_alpha   90.00
_cell.angle_beta   90.00
_cell.angle_gamma   90.00
#
_symmetry.space_group_name_H-M   'P 1'
#
loop_
_entity.id
_entity.type
_entity.pdbx_description
1 polymer ?
#
loop_
_entity_poly.entity_id
_entity_poly.type
_entity_poly.pdbx_seq_one_letter_code
_entity_poly.pdbx_strand_id
1 'polypeptide(L)'
;MNPSGRRPTALFAVTLLSIGLLTVGSSSRLTANTSALPPGALVPSARERMIARQVGSLLEDNHYSQLKIDDAMSPRVMDKFIDGLDGQRSYFLASDIAEFQPYRLRFDDMIRTGDIEPAYAMFARYQQRNRERIQHALSLLDREPDFTLDEVFEFDREKAPWPTTVAELDELWRKRVKNDALSLLLAGKTWAEARDVLRTRYDRVLKRGDQIKPEEVFELFLNSYARAFDPHSNYFSPRNSEEYKIQMSLNYEGIGASL
;
A
#
# COMPACT_ATOMS: atom_id res chain seq x y z
N MET A 1 -36.60 20.33 79.80
CA MET A 1 -37.63 19.49 79.15
C MET A 1 -37.84 20.04 77.74
N ASN A 2 -37.41 19.29 76.72
CA ASN A 2 -37.95 19.43 75.36
C ASN A 2 -39.34 18.75 75.36
N PRO A 3 -40.32 19.07 74.48
CA PRO A 3 -40.08 18.99 73.04
C PRO A 3 -40.85 19.95 72.12
N SER A 4 -40.38 19.94 70.87
CA SER A 4 -41.14 19.91 69.61
C SER A 4 -41.93 21.13 69.15
N GLY A 5 -41.38 21.78 68.11
CA GLY A 5 -41.88 21.57 66.75
C GLY A 5 -42.76 22.66 66.15
N ARG A 6 -42.22 23.40 65.18
CA ARG A 6 -42.78 23.67 63.83
C ARG A 6 -41.95 24.72 63.08
N ARG A 7 -41.41 24.33 61.92
CA ARG A 7 -41.13 25.20 60.76
C ARG A 7 -42.45 25.35 59.95
N PRO A 8 -42.58 26.15 58.86
CA PRO A 8 -41.59 26.98 58.14
C PRO A 8 -42.15 28.36 57.72
N THR A 9 -41.31 29.20 57.08
CA THR A 9 -41.55 29.86 55.76
C THR A 9 -40.55 31.01 55.62
N ALA A 10 -39.75 30.98 54.56
CA ALA A 10 -38.91 32.09 54.13
C ALA A 10 -39.24 32.36 52.66
N LEU A 11 -39.65 33.60 52.39
CA LEU A 11 -39.98 34.13 51.07
C LEU A 11 -39.35 35.52 51.01
N PHE A 12 -38.38 35.74 50.12
CA PHE A 12 -38.02 37.03 49.51
C PHE A 12 -37.06 36.70 48.34
N ALA A 13 -37.57 36.72 47.09
CA ALA A 13 -37.41 37.77 46.08
C ALA A 13 -35.96 37.83 45.52
N VAL A 14 -35.66 37.18 44.38
CA VAL A 14 -35.72 37.70 42.98
C VAL A 14 -34.82 38.91 42.73
N THR A 15 -33.70 38.70 42.02
CA THR A 15 -33.35 39.51 40.84
C THR A 15 -32.41 38.75 39.89
N LEU A 16 -32.80 38.72 38.61
CA LEU A 16 -32.05 38.23 37.45
C LEU A 16 -30.88 39.16 37.12
N LEU A 17 -29.73 38.59 36.71
CA LEU A 17 -28.96 39.14 35.59
C LEU A 17 -28.14 38.04 34.92
N SER A 18 -28.68 37.53 33.82
CA SER A 18 -27.98 36.74 32.82
C SER A 18 -27.21 37.66 31.88
N ILE A 19 -25.87 37.59 31.92
CA ILE A 19 -25.01 37.98 30.80
C ILE A 19 -24.04 36.83 30.57
N GLY A 20 -24.29 36.10 29.49
CA GLY A 20 -23.36 35.12 28.96
C GLY A 20 -22.12 35.84 28.43
N LEU A 21 -20.94 35.30 28.73
CA LEU A 21 -19.73 35.64 28.02
C LEU A 21 -19.09 34.34 27.53
N LEU A 22 -19.13 34.21 26.20
CA LEU A 22 -18.55 33.19 25.36
C LEU A 22 -17.27 32.58 25.93
N THR A 23 -17.34 31.31 26.31
CA THR A 23 -16.17 30.44 26.28
C THR A 23 -15.76 30.31 24.82
N VAL A 24 -14.79 31.13 24.39
CA VAL A 24 -14.05 30.88 23.15
C VAL A 24 -13.30 29.57 23.41
N GLY A 25 -13.94 28.46 23.06
CA GLY A 25 -13.25 27.21 22.85
C GLY A 25 -12.20 27.48 21.80
N SER A 26 -10.95 27.51 22.21
CA SER A 26 -9.82 27.39 21.30
C SER A 26 -9.90 26.00 20.68
N SER A 27 -10.75 25.87 19.66
CA SER A 27 -10.63 24.83 18.66
C SER A 27 -9.30 25.12 17.97
N SER A 28 -8.23 24.58 18.52
CA SER A 28 -7.03 24.30 17.75
C SER A 28 -7.48 23.33 16.65
N ARG A 29 -7.96 23.89 15.54
CA ARG A 29 -7.91 23.21 14.25
C ARG A 29 -6.43 22.91 14.07
N LEU A 30 -6.06 21.66 14.29
CA LEU A 30 -4.84 21.10 13.75
C LEU A 30 -5.00 21.14 12.22
N THR A 31 -4.84 22.31 11.62
CA THR A 31 -4.42 22.41 10.22
C THR A 31 -2.93 22.10 10.23
N ALA A 32 -2.62 20.83 10.45
CA ALA A 32 -1.39 20.24 10.00
C ALA A 32 -1.72 19.54 8.69
N ASN A 33 -1.76 20.29 7.58
CA ASN A 33 -1.45 19.70 6.27
C ASN A 33 0.07 19.43 6.25
N THR A 34 0.51 18.57 7.17
CA THR A 34 1.79 17.90 7.04
C THR A 34 1.46 16.69 6.17
N SER A 35 1.97 16.70 4.95
CA SER A 35 1.88 15.54 4.05
C SER A 35 2.15 14.27 4.86
N ALA A 36 1.23 13.30 4.79
CA ALA A 36 1.40 12.01 5.46
C ALA A 36 2.52 11.17 4.81
N LEU A 37 3.11 11.66 3.72
CA LEU A 37 4.13 10.98 2.95
C LEU A 37 5.53 11.23 3.53
N PRO A 38 6.38 10.19 3.61
CA PRO A 38 7.75 10.36 4.02
C PRO A 38 8.53 11.22 3.01
N PRO A 39 9.62 11.90 3.44
CA PRO A 39 10.45 12.70 2.53
C PRO A 39 10.95 11.89 1.33
N GLY A 40 10.82 12.45 0.12
CA GLY A 40 11.24 11.79 -1.13
C GLY A 40 10.25 10.74 -1.65
N ALA A 41 9.11 10.54 -1.00
CA ALA A 41 8.04 9.69 -1.54
C ALA A 41 7.45 10.27 -2.83
N LEU A 42 6.97 9.36 -3.68
CA LEU A 42 6.14 9.71 -4.83
C LEU A 42 4.84 10.35 -4.34
N VAL A 43 4.34 11.33 -5.08
CA VAL A 43 3.14 12.10 -4.73
C VAL A 43 2.16 12.06 -5.89
N PRO A 44 0.86 11.90 -5.65
CA PRO A 44 -0.14 11.99 -6.71
C PRO A 44 -0.25 13.41 -7.26
N SER A 45 -0.22 13.53 -8.59
CA SER A 45 -0.48 14.75 -9.33
C SER A 45 -1.95 15.18 -9.22
N ALA A 46 -2.22 16.47 -9.44
CA ALA A 46 -3.60 16.98 -9.48
C ALA A 46 -4.45 16.29 -10.56
N ARG A 47 -3.82 15.89 -11.68
CA ARG A 47 -4.47 15.15 -12.76
C ARG A 47 -4.88 13.75 -12.31
N GLU A 48 -4.00 13.02 -11.64
CA GLU A 48 -4.31 11.68 -11.10
C GLU A 48 -5.46 11.74 -10.10
N ARG A 49 -5.47 12.71 -9.18
CA ARG A 49 -6.59 12.90 -8.24
C ARG A 49 -7.93 13.12 -8.94
N MET A 50 -7.94 13.89 -10.02
CA MET A 50 -9.13 14.09 -10.85
C MET A 50 -9.55 12.81 -11.58
N ILE A 51 -8.59 12.10 -12.18
CA ILE A 51 -8.86 10.82 -12.88
C ILE A 51 -9.41 9.78 -11.91
N ALA A 52 -8.88 9.72 -10.69
CA ALA A 52 -9.35 8.78 -9.66
C ALA A 52 -10.87 8.92 -9.44
N ARG A 53 -11.34 10.16 -9.27
CA ARG A 53 -12.78 10.46 -9.14
C ARG A 53 -13.58 10.04 -10.36
N GLN A 54 -13.10 10.36 -11.55
CA GLN A 54 -13.78 10.00 -12.80
C GLN A 54 -13.88 8.48 -12.98
N VAL A 55 -12.81 7.74 -12.68
CA VAL A 55 -12.79 6.29 -12.75
C VAL A 55 -13.72 5.69 -11.69
N GLY A 56 -13.73 6.23 -10.47
CA GLY A 56 -14.67 5.82 -9.42
C GLY A 56 -16.12 5.94 -9.87
N SER A 57 -16.52 7.11 -10.40
CA SER A 57 -17.88 7.30 -10.96
C SER A 57 -18.15 6.37 -12.14
N LEU A 58 -17.19 6.20 -13.06
CA LEU A 58 -17.35 5.31 -14.21
C LEU A 58 -17.63 3.88 -13.77
N LEU A 59 -16.86 3.35 -12.82
CA LEU A 59 -17.04 2.00 -12.28
C LEU A 59 -18.39 1.87 -11.58
N GLU A 60 -18.75 2.80 -10.70
CA GLU A 60 -20.00 2.72 -9.93
C GLU A 60 -21.27 2.89 -10.79
N ASP A 61 -21.21 3.72 -11.84
CA ASP A 61 -22.38 4.07 -12.66
C ASP A 61 -22.55 3.16 -13.89
N ASN A 62 -21.45 2.60 -14.43
CA ASN A 62 -21.47 1.89 -15.72
C ASN A 62 -21.01 0.43 -15.66
N HIS A 63 -20.40 -0.02 -14.56
CA HIS A 63 -19.95 -1.41 -14.48
C HIS A 63 -21.15 -2.36 -14.35
N TYR A 64 -21.08 -3.49 -15.07
CA TYR A 64 -22.17 -4.47 -15.15
C TYR A 64 -22.60 -5.03 -13.79
N SER A 65 -21.66 -5.20 -12.86
CA SER A 65 -21.95 -5.73 -11.51
C SER A 65 -22.75 -4.77 -10.62
N GLN A 66 -22.87 -3.48 -10.99
CA GLN A 66 -23.63 -2.45 -10.27
C GLN A 66 -23.27 -2.32 -8.77
N LEU A 67 -22.05 -2.72 -8.39
CA LEU A 67 -21.55 -2.59 -7.03
C LEU A 67 -21.37 -1.11 -6.67
N LYS A 68 -21.64 -0.79 -5.41
CA LYS A 68 -21.38 0.53 -4.84
C LYS A 68 -19.99 0.55 -4.22
N ILE A 69 -19.31 1.68 -4.38
CA ILE A 69 -18.01 1.91 -3.76
C ILE A 69 -18.29 2.54 -2.41
N ASP A 70 -18.42 1.70 -1.38
CA ASP A 70 -18.76 2.05 -0.01
C ASP A 70 -17.82 1.37 1.01
N ASP A 71 -18.08 1.57 2.30
CA ASP A 71 -17.37 0.93 3.42
C ASP A 71 -17.29 -0.61 3.29
N ALA A 72 -18.25 -1.26 2.64
CA ALA A 72 -18.22 -2.72 2.46
C ALA A 72 -17.27 -3.15 1.32
N MET A 73 -17.08 -2.29 0.32
CA MET A 73 -16.14 -2.50 -0.77
C MET A 73 -14.70 -2.11 -0.40
N SER A 74 -14.52 -1.09 0.43
CA SER A 74 -13.21 -0.57 0.88
C SER A 74 -12.21 -1.66 1.34
N PRO A 75 -12.62 -2.62 2.20
CA PRO A 75 -11.78 -3.76 2.57
C PRO A 75 -11.28 -4.58 1.37
N ARG A 76 -12.15 -4.86 0.40
CA ARG A 76 -11.79 -5.69 -0.75
C ARG A 76 -10.77 -4.98 -1.64
N VAL A 77 -10.95 -3.67 -1.84
CA VAL A 77 -10.01 -2.85 -2.61
C VAL A 77 -8.66 -2.80 -1.92
N MET A 78 -8.63 -2.55 -0.61
CA MET A 78 -7.39 -2.53 0.14
C MET A 78 -6.66 -3.88 0.10
N ASP A 79 -7.37 -5.01 0.19
CA ASP A 79 -6.76 -6.34 0.03
C ASP A 79 -6.11 -6.48 -1.34
N LYS A 80 -6.82 -6.11 -2.41
CA LYS A 80 -6.26 -6.15 -3.78
C LYS A 80 -5.07 -5.21 -3.94
N PHE A 81 -5.07 -4.07 -3.26
CA PHE A 81 -3.95 -3.15 -3.28
C PHE A 81 -2.73 -3.73 -2.56
N ILE A 82 -2.90 -4.29 -1.36
CA ILE A 82 -1.83 -4.96 -0.62
C ILE A 82 -1.31 -6.18 -1.39
N ASP A 83 -2.19 -7.00 -1.98
CA ASP A 83 -1.81 -8.14 -2.81
C ASP A 83 -0.98 -7.70 -4.02
N GLY A 84 -1.33 -6.55 -4.61
CA GLY A 84 -0.57 -5.98 -5.72
C GLY A 84 0.81 -5.42 -5.33
N LEU A 85 1.02 -5.09 -4.05
CA LEU A 85 2.32 -4.71 -3.50
C LEU A 85 3.15 -5.92 -3.09
N ASP A 86 2.55 -6.83 -2.31
CA ASP A 86 3.24 -7.94 -1.68
C ASP A 86 2.31 -9.16 -1.49
N GLY A 87 1.75 -9.66 -2.58
CA GLY A 87 0.88 -10.85 -2.55
C GLY A 87 1.57 -12.12 -2.05
N GLN A 88 2.91 -12.19 -2.10
CA GLN A 88 3.71 -13.30 -1.56
C GLN A 88 4.17 -13.07 -0.11
N ARG A 89 3.71 -11.99 0.53
CA ARG A 89 3.95 -11.66 1.95
C ARG A 89 5.43 -11.78 2.35
N SER A 90 6.28 -11.28 1.47
CA SER A 90 7.73 -11.46 1.51
C SER A 90 8.48 -10.16 1.77
N TYR A 91 7.80 -9.02 1.86
CA TYR A 91 8.41 -7.71 2.08
C TYR A 91 7.87 -7.01 3.33
N PHE A 92 6.56 -7.00 3.55
CA PHE A 92 5.98 -6.33 4.72
C PHE A 92 6.11 -7.15 6.00
N LEU A 93 6.18 -6.43 7.11
CA LEU A 93 5.96 -6.97 8.44
C LEU A 93 4.48 -6.87 8.82
N ALA A 94 4.04 -7.71 9.75
CA ALA A 94 2.72 -7.62 10.35
C ALA A 94 2.44 -6.23 10.96
N SER A 95 3.47 -5.55 11.47
CA SER A 95 3.37 -4.17 11.97
C SER A 95 3.06 -3.15 10.87
N ASP A 96 3.59 -3.35 9.66
CA ASP A 96 3.30 -2.46 8.52
C ASP A 96 1.84 -2.62 8.09
N ILE A 97 1.36 -3.86 8.04
CA ILE A 97 -0.05 -4.15 7.74
C ILE A 97 -0.99 -3.59 8.82
N ALA A 98 -0.57 -3.62 10.09
CA ALA A 98 -1.28 -2.99 11.20
C ALA A 98 -1.35 -1.46 11.05
N GLU A 99 -0.26 -0.82 10.63
CA GLU A 99 -0.18 0.63 10.33
C GLU A 99 -1.19 1.03 9.25
N PHE A 100 -1.52 0.12 8.33
CA PHE A 100 -2.46 0.39 7.25
C PHE A 100 -3.93 0.23 7.65
N GLN A 101 -4.25 -0.51 8.71
CA GLN A 101 -5.64 -0.80 9.12
C GLN A 101 -6.53 0.44 9.33
N PRO A 102 -6.04 1.60 9.80
CA PRO A 102 -6.85 2.81 9.86
C PRO A 102 -7.43 3.27 8.51
N TYR A 103 -6.85 2.85 7.38
CA TYR A 103 -7.35 3.15 6.05
C TYR A 103 -8.36 2.11 5.51
N ARG A 104 -8.65 1.05 6.28
CA ARG A 104 -9.43 -0.10 5.82
C ARG A 104 -10.82 0.24 5.28
N LEU A 105 -11.45 1.25 5.86
CA LEU A 105 -12.77 1.76 5.47
C LEU A 105 -12.69 3.11 4.75
N ARG A 106 -11.53 3.48 4.20
CA ARG A 106 -11.34 4.80 3.58
C ARG A 106 -11.12 4.72 2.08
N PHE A 107 -11.01 3.54 1.48
CA PHE A 107 -10.70 3.40 0.05
C PHE A 107 -11.84 3.93 -0.84
N ASP A 108 -13.09 3.85 -0.41
CA ASP A 108 -14.23 4.48 -1.04
C ASP A 108 -14.16 6.02 -0.98
N ASP A 109 -13.83 6.58 0.19
CA ASP A 109 -13.59 8.02 0.33
C ASP A 109 -12.43 8.50 -0.54
N MET A 110 -11.32 7.74 -0.59
CA MET A 110 -10.13 8.11 -1.38
C MET A 110 -10.46 8.29 -2.86
N ILE A 111 -11.21 7.35 -3.45
CA ILE A 111 -11.56 7.43 -4.87
C ILE A 111 -12.60 8.52 -5.14
N ARG A 112 -13.57 8.72 -4.23
CA ARG A 112 -14.63 9.74 -4.36
C ARG A 112 -14.10 11.16 -4.20
N THR A 113 -13.19 11.38 -3.26
CA THR A 113 -12.61 12.72 -2.98
C THR A 113 -11.39 13.02 -3.84
N GLY A 114 -10.69 11.98 -4.32
CA GLY A 114 -9.38 12.10 -4.95
C GLY A 114 -8.24 12.30 -3.95
N ASP A 115 -8.49 12.14 -2.64
CA ASP A 115 -7.45 12.12 -1.62
C ASP A 115 -6.77 10.74 -1.57
N ILE A 116 -5.91 10.49 -2.55
CA ILE A 116 -5.25 9.19 -2.75
C ILE A 116 -3.85 9.11 -2.12
N GLU A 117 -3.44 10.11 -1.33
CA GLU A 117 -2.13 10.11 -0.64
C GLU A 117 -1.89 8.87 0.23
N PRO A 118 -2.89 8.31 0.96
CA PRO A 118 -2.65 7.11 1.76
C PRO A 118 -2.14 5.92 0.95
N ALA A 119 -2.61 5.73 -0.28
CA ALA A 119 -2.11 4.67 -1.16
C ALA A 119 -0.63 4.86 -1.52
N TYR A 120 -0.20 6.11 -1.73
CA TYR A 120 1.21 6.45 -1.96
C TYR A 120 2.06 6.27 -0.71
N ALA A 121 1.50 6.52 0.49
CA ALA A 121 2.19 6.27 1.75
C ALA A 121 2.45 4.76 1.96
N MET A 122 1.43 3.92 1.70
CA MET A 122 1.57 2.46 1.72
C MET A 122 2.60 1.98 0.69
N PHE A 123 2.60 2.55 -0.52
CA PHE A 123 3.62 2.26 -1.53
C PHE A 123 5.03 2.68 -1.11
N ALA A 124 5.17 3.83 -0.44
CA ALA A 124 6.46 4.29 0.09
C ALA A 124 7.00 3.32 1.16
N ARG A 125 6.14 2.77 2.03
CA ARG A 125 6.52 1.70 2.97
C ARG A 125 6.99 0.45 2.24
N TYR A 126 6.30 0.04 1.16
CA TYR A 126 6.73 -1.08 0.32
C TYR A 126 8.11 -0.84 -0.29
N GLN A 127 8.34 0.33 -0.89
CA GLN A 127 9.64 0.69 -1.46
C GLN A 127 10.76 0.64 -0.43
N GLN A 128 10.50 1.13 0.78
CA GLN A 128 11.45 1.04 1.90
C GLN A 128 11.79 -0.41 2.20
N ARG A 129 10.77 -1.26 2.44
CA ARG A 129 10.98 -2.69 2.75
C ARG A 129 11.71 -3.40 1.62
N ASN A 130 11.32 -3.17 0.37
CA ASN A 130 12.01 -3.71 -0.80
C ASN A 130 13.50 -3.34 -0.81
N ARG A 131 13.85 -2.06 -0.57
CA ARG A 131 15.26 -1.64 -0.51
C ARG A 131 16.03 -2.35 0.60
N GLU A 132 15.47 -2.41 1.81
CA GLU A 132 16.06 -3.12 2.95
C GLU A 132 16.28 -4.61 2.65
N ARG A 133 15.29 -5.27 2.04
CA ARG A 133 15.34 -6.68 1.67
C ARG A 133 16.40 -6.97 0.61
N ILE A 134 16.48 -6.16 -0.43
CA ILE A 134 17.47 -6.37 -1.49
C ILE A 134 18.90 -6.10 -0.98
N GLN A 135 19.08 -5.11 -0.11
CA GLN A 135 20.37 -4.89 0.56
C GLN A 135 20.77 -6.07 1.44
N HIS A 136 19.83 -6.63 2.21
CA HIS A 136 20.09 -7.86 2.97
C HIS A 136 20.45 -9.01 2.03
N ALA A 137 19.71 -9.22 0.95
CA ALA A 137 19.99 -10.26 -0.05
C ALA A 137 21.41 -10.13 -0.64
N LEU A 138 21.83 -8.90 -0.98
CA LEU A 138 23.19 -8.63 -1.46
C LEU A 138 24.27 -8.99 -0.42
N SER A 139 24.03 -8.72 0.87
CA SER A 139 24.96 -9.08 1.94
C SER A 139 25.10 -10.60 2.13
N LEU A 140 24.03 -11.35 1.90
CA LEU A 140 24.05 -12.82 1.98
C LEU A 140 24.93 -13.45 0.88
N LEU A 141 25.10 -12.77 -0.25
CA LEU A 141 25.93 -13.25 -1.36
C LEU A 141 27.44 -13.19 -1.08
N ASP A 142 27.88 -12.63 0.05
CA ASP A 142 29.30 -12.59 0.39
C ASP A 142 29.83 -13.92 0.94
N ARG A 143 28.93 -14.84 1.28
CA ARG A 143 29.28 -16.19 1.73
C ARG A 143 28.46 -17.21 0.97
N GLU A 144 29.09 -18.33 0.64
CA GLU A 144 28.38 -19.44 0.01
C GLU A 144 27.34 -20.01 0.99
N PRO A 145 26.08 -20.19 0.58
CA PRO A 145 25.09 -20.87 1.41
C PRO A 145 25.49 -22.32 1.69
N ASP A 146 25.22 -22.79 2.90
CA ASP A 146 25.41 -24.20 3.23
C ASP A 146 24.29 -25.05 2.61
N PHE A 147 24.58 -25.76 1.53
CA PHE A 147 23.63 -26.65 0.84
C PHE A 147 23.51 -28.05 1.45
N THR A 148 24.20 -28.33 2.55
CA THR A 148 24.11 -29.63 3.25
C THR A 148 22.96 -29.69 4.24
N LEU A 149 22.40 -28.54 4.61
CA LEU A 149 21.25 -28.44 5.51
C LEU A 149 19.95 -28.88 4.80
N ASP A 150 19.17 -29.71 5.50
CA ASP A 150 17.82 -30.10 5.08
C ASP A 150 16.82 -28.97 5.36
N GLU A 151 16.44 -28.25 4.31
CA GLU A 151 15.58 -27.08 4.39
C GLU A 151 14.61 -27.03 3.21
N VAL A 152 13.43 -26.45 3.44
CA VAL A 152 12.39 -26.29 2.41
C VAL A 152 12.15 -24.81 2.15
N PHE A 153 11.98 -24.47 0.87
CA PHE A 153 11.54 -23.16 0.41
C PHE A 153 10.09 -23.24 -0.07
N GLU A 154 9.22 -22.42 0.52
CA GLU A 154 7.82 -22.31 0.16
C GLU A 154 7.65 -21.26 -0.94
N PHE A 155 7.26 -21.70 -2.14
CA PHE A 155 7.09 -20.82 -3.30
C PHE A 155 5.80 -20.00 -3.27
N ASP A 156 4.69 -20.63 -2.88
CA ASP A 156 3.39 -19.99 -2.76
C ASP A 156 3.15 -19.58 -1.31
N ARG A 157 3.22 -18.27 -1.06
CA ARG A 157 3.04 -17.66 0.25
C ARG A 157 1.81 -16.75 0.31
N GLU A 158 0.89 -16.87 -0.64
CA GLU A 158 -0.30 -16.01 -0.72
C GLU A 158 -1.15 -16.05 0.56
N LYS A 159 -1.13 -17.19 1.26
CA LYS A 159 -1.87 -17.44 2.50
C LYS A 159 -0.99 -17.50 3.74
N ALA A 160 0.33 -17.33 3.62
CA ALA A 160 1.25 -17.39 4.74
C ALA A 160 0.98 -16.24 5.74
N PRO A 161 1.25 -16.38 7.04
CA PRO A 161 1.20 -15.23 7.94
C PRO A 161 2.25 -14.18 7.53
N TRP A 162 1.92 -12.91 7.74
CA TRP A 162 2.90 -11.83 7.60
C TRP A 162 3.99 -12.01 8.67
N PRO A 163 5.29 -11.91 8.30
CA PRO A 163 6.37 -11.99 9.27
C PRO A 163 6.21 -10.94 10.38
N THR A 164 6.34 -11.35 11.64
CA THR A 164 6.12 -10.49 12.80
C THR A 164 7.37 -9.71 13.20
N THR A 165 8.55 -10.23 12.85
CA THR A 165 9.85 -9.63 13.18
C THR A 165 10.76 -9.55 11.96
N VAL A 166 11.75 -8.65 12.04
CA VAL A 166 12.79 -8.54 11.02
C VAL A 166 13.58 -9.85 10.90
N ALA A 167 13.80 -10.58 11.99
CA ALA A 167 14.51 -11.85 11.96
C ALA A 167 13.76 -12.93 11.16
N GLU A 168 12.43 -13.03 11.31
CA GLU A 168 11.60 -13.93 10.49
C GLU A 168 11.64 -13.55 9.00
N LEU A 169 11.67 -12.26 8.72
CA LEU A 169 11.76 -11.75 7.35
C LEU A 169 13.17 -11.97 6.76
N ASP A 170 14.23 -11.81 7.55
CA ASP A 170 15.61 -12.12 7.15
C ASP A 170 15.78 -13.62 6.86
N GLU A 171 15.18 -14.47 7.69
CA GLU A 171 15.14 -15.92 7.50
C GLU A 171 14.48 -16.32 6.16
N LEU A 172 13.31 -15.72 5.86
CA LEU A 172 12.61 -15.91 4.60
C LEU A 172 13.51 -15.53 3.41
N TRP A 173 14.19 -14.39 3.50
CA TRP A 173 15.07 -13.91 2.44
C TRP A 173 16.35 -14.74 2.32
N ARG A 174 16.88 -15.28 3.41
CA ARG A 174 18.00 -16.24 3.36
C ARG A 174 17.62 -17.48 2.58
N LYS A 175 16.45 -18.07 2.84
CA LYS A 175 15.94 -19.22 2.07
C LYS A 175 15.73 -18.88 0.61
N ARG A 176 15.17 -17.69 0.32
CA ARG A 176 14.98 -17.21 -1.06
C ARG A 176 16.29 -17.09 -1.82
N VAL A 177 17.30 -16.43 -1.24
CA VAL A 177 18.63 -16.26 -1.87
C VAL A 177 19.31 -17.62 -2.05
N LYS A 178 19.20 -18.52 -1.05
CA LYS A 178 19.72 -19.90 -1.15
C LYS A 178 19.04 -20.67 -2.30
N ASN A 179 17.72 -20.54 -2.45
CA ASN A 179 16.98 -21.16 -3.55
C ASN A 179 17.36 -20.58 -4.93
N ASP A 180 17.51 -19.26 -5.02
CA ASP A 180 17.96 -18.57 -6.23
C ASP A 180 19.38 -19.05 -6.64
N ALA A 181 20.28 -19.20 -5.66
CA ALA A 181 21.61 -19.76 -5.88
C ALA A 181 21.53 -21.23 -6.31
N LEU A 182 20.79 -22.07 -5.57
CA LEU A 182 20.63 -23.49 -5.87
C LEU A 182 20.19 -23.74 -7.32
N SER A 183 19.24 -22.93 -7.81
CA SER A 183 18.75 -23.00 -9.18
C SER A 183 19.88 -22.79 -10.22
N LEU A 184 20.83 -21.90 -9.93
CA LEU A 184 21.98 -21.64 -10.80
C LEU A 184 23.05 -22.74 -10.70
N LEU A 185 23.29 -23.26 -9.49
CA LEU A 185 24.23 -24.36 -9.26
C LEU A 185 23.75 -25.64 -9.96
N LEU A 186 22.45 -25.96 -9.88
CA LEU A 186 21.84 -27.08 -10.59
C LEU A 186 21.91 -26.93 -12.12
N ALA A 187 21.96 -25.69 -12.62
CA ALA A 187 22.20 -25.40 -14.03
C ALA A 187 23.70 -25.49 -14.42
N GLY A 188 24.57 -25.96 -13.53
CA GLY A 188 25.99 -26.20 -13.78
C GLY A 188 26.91 -25.00 -13.55
N LYS A 189 26.42 -23.91 -12.94
CA LYS A 189 27.27 -22.76 -12.58
C LYS A 189 28.05 -23.02 -11.29
N THR A 190 29.26 -22.49 -11.23
CA THR A 190 30.00 -22.39 -9.97
C THR A 190 29.39 -21.35 -9.03
N TRP A 191 29.67 -21.43 -7.73
CA TRP A 191 29.22 -20.42 -6.77
C TRP A 191 29.67 -19.00 -7.16
N ALA A 192 30.90 -18.82 -7.64
CA ALA A 192 31.40 -17.52 -8.06
C ALA A 192 30.57 -16.91 -9.20
N GLU A 193 30.26 -17.70 -10.23
CA GLU A 193 29.40 -17.25 -11.33
C GLU A 193 27.96 -17.00 -10.89
N ALA A 194 27.42 -17.87 -10.03
CA ALA A 194 26.08 -17.70 -9.48
C ALA A 194 25.97 -16.40 -8.67
N ARG A 195 26.96 -16.13 -7.80
CA ARG A 195 27.08 -14.90 -7.01
C ARG A 195 27.05 -13.65 -7.90
N ASP A 196 27.82 -13.62 -8.98
CA ASP A 196 27.89 -12.45 -9.87
C ASP A 196 26.58 -12.22 -10.63
N VAL A 197 25.93 -13.30 -11.08
CA VAL A 197 24.60 -13.24 -11.70
C VAL A 197 23.56 -12.71 -10.72
N LEU A 198 23.53 -13.25 -9.49
CA LEU A 198 22.57 -12.84 -8.47
C LEU A 198 22.80 -11.40 -8.02
N ARG A 199 24.05 -10.98 -7.82
CA ARG A 199 24.39 -9.59 -7.51
C ARG A 199 23.86 -8.64 -8.58
N THR A 200 24.16 -8.93 -9.85
CA THR A 200 23.65 -8.14 -10.98
C THR A 200 22.13 -8.09 -11.01
N ARG A 201 21.46 -9.22 -10.72
CA ARG A 201 19.99 -9.30 -10.67
C ARG A 201 19.44 -8.38 -9.57
N TYR A 202 19.96 -8.48 -8.35
CA TYR A 202 19.52 -7.69 -7.20
C TYR A 202 19.83 -6.19 -7.38
N ASP A 203 20.99 -5.83 -7.93
CA ASP A 203 21.32 -4.43 -8.27
C ASP A 203 20.34 -3.84 -9.29
N ARG A 204 19.91 -4.63 -10.29
CA ARG A 204 18.88 -4.19 -11.25
C ARG A 204 17.53 -3.99 -10.58
N VAL A 205 17.17 -4.81 -9.60
CA VAL A 205 15.93 -4.63 -8.82
C VAL A 205 15.98 -3.31 -8.04
N LEU A 206 17.11 -2.98 -7.40
CA LEU A 206 17.29 -1.69 -6.72
C LEU A 206 17.14 -0.52 -7.70
N LYS A 207 17.88 -0.55 -8.82
CA LYS A 207 17.81 0.49 -9.85
C LYS A 207 16.40 0.68 -10.41
N ARG A 208 15.68 -0.42 -10.64
CA ARG A 208 14.28 -0.35 -11.09
C ARG A 208 13.38 0.28 -10.04
N GLY A 209 13.57 -0.07 -8.77
CA GLY A 209 12.84 0.52 -7.65
C GLY A 209 12.97 2.04 -7.60
N ASP A 210 14.17 2.57 -7.87
CA ASP A 210 14.42 4.02 -7.89
C ASP A 210 13.86 4.73 -9.13
N GLN A 211 13.49 3.98 -10.18
CA GLN A 211 12.95 4.50 -11.44
C GLN A 211 11.42 4.46 -11.51
N ILE A 212 10.76 3.94 -10.48
CA ILE A 212 9.29 3.87 -10.43
C ILE A 212 8.71 5.27 -10.45
N LYS A 213 7.76 5.49 -11.36
CA LYS A 213 7.09 6.78 -11.50
C LYS A 213 5.76 6.83 -10.71
N PRO A 214 5.27 8.04 -10.36
CA PRO A 214 3.97 8.19 -9.69
C PRO A 214 2.81 7.52 -10.43
N GLU A 215 2.86 7.50 -11.77
CA GLU A 215 1.79 6.93 -12.60
C GLU A 215 1.70 5.41 -12.45
N GLU A 216 2.80 4.71 -12.15
CA GLU A 216 2.79 3.26 -11.91
C GLU A 216 2.09 2.93 -10.59
N VAL A 217 2.28 3.77 -9.56
CA VAL A 217 1.57 3.66 -8.27
C VAL A 217 0.08 3.93 -8.47
N PHE A 218 -0.24 4.95 -9.28
CA PHE A 218 -1.61 5.29 -9.62
C PHE A 218 -2.32 4.17 -10.36
N GLU A 219 -1.64 3.55 -11.33
CA GLU A 219 -2.18 2.42 -12.08
C GLU A 219 -2.41 1.20 -11.19
N LEU A 220 -1.48 0.88 -10.28
CA LEU A 220 -1.67 -0.17 -9.28
C LEU A 220 -2.89 0.13 -8.40
N PHE A 221 -3.03 1.38 -7.95
CA PHE A 221 -4.15 1.83 -7.14
C PHE A 221 -5.48 1.66 -7.88
N LEU A 222 -5.63 2.17 -9.10
CA LEU A 222 -6.88 2.04 -9.85
C LEU A 222 -7.22 0.60 -10.24
N ASN A 223 -6.21 -0.22 -10.54
CA ASN A 223 -6.42 -1.65 -10.79
C ASN A 223 -6.90 -2.41 -9.55
N SER A 224 -6.58 -1.95 -8.34
CA SER A 224 -7.16 -2.54 -7.12
C SER A 224 -8.68 -2.36 -7.04
N TYR A 225 -9.20 -1.21 -7.48
CA TYR A 225 -10.65 -1.00 -7.61
C TYR A 225 -11.24 -1.83 -8.73
N ALA A 226 -10.64 -1.76 -9.93
CA ALA A 226 -11.14 -2.47 -11.10
C ALA A 226 -11.28 -3.98 -10.83
N ARG A 227 -10.26 -4.60 -10.21
CA ARG A 227 -10.26 -6.02 -9.83
C ARG A 227 -11.17 -6.35 -8.64
N ALA A 228 -11.52 -5.38 -7.81
CA ALA A 228 -12.53 -5.57 -6.77
C ALA A 228 -13.96 -5.65 -7.35
N PHE A 229 -14.19 -5.04 -8.52
CA PHE A 229 -15.44 -5.18 -9.27
C PHE A 229 -15.52 -6.52 -10.01
N ASP A 230 -14.46 -6.88 -10.75
CA ASP A 230 -14.39 -8.08 -11.57
C ASP A 230 -12.94 -8.36 -12.03
N PRO A 231 -12.50 -9.63 -12.18
CA PRO A 231 -11.14 -9.99 -12.63
C PRO A 231 -10.72 -9.49 -14.03
N HIS A 232 -11.64 -9.08 -14.89
CA HIS A 232 -11.37 -8.62 -16.26
C HIS A 232 -11.44 -7.10 -16.42
N SER A 233 -11.85 -6.38 -15.37
CA SER A 233 -11.80 -4.93 -15.32
C SER A 233 -10.38 -4.45 -15.00
N ASN A 234 -9.84 -3.58 -15.85
CA ASN A 234 -8.51 -3.00 -15.69
C ASN A 234 -8.52 -1.51 -16.02
N TYR A 235 -7.65 -0.76 -15.34
CA TYR A 235 -7.24 0.58 -15.72
C TYR A 235 -5.89 0.51 -16.44
N PHE A 236 -5.77 1.23 -17.55
CA PHE A 236 -4.52 1.38 -18.29
C PHE A 236 -4.01 2.82 -18.20
N SER A 237 -2.76 2.98 -17.79
CA SER A 237 -2.05 4.25 -17.98
C SER A 237 -1.95 4.60 -19.48
N PRO A 238 -1.69 5.87 -19.85
CA PRO A 238 -1.61 6.27 -21.26
C PRO A 238 -0.68 5.39 -22.10
N ARG A 239 0.49 5.05 -21.55
CA ARG A 239 1.45 4.15 -22.19
C ARG A 239 0.87 2.74 -22.36
N ASN A 240 0.30 2.16 -21.31
CA ASN A 240 -0.27 0.81 -21.39
C ASN A 240 -1.50 0.76 -22.32
N SER A 241 -2.23 1.87 -22.45
CA SER A 241 -3.32 2.01 -23.42
C SER A 241 -2.81 2.01 -24.87
N GLU A 242 -1.69 2.69 -25.14
CA GLU A 242 -1.05 2.65 -26.46
C GLU A 242 -0.57 1.24 -26.81
N GLU A 243 0.11 0.56 -25.89
CA GLU A 243 0.54 -0.84 -26.07
C GLU A 243 -0.65 -1.78 -26.34
N TYR A 244 -1.73 -1.64 -25.58
CA TYR A 244 -2.96 -2.40 -25.82
C TYR A 244 -3.55 -2.12 -27.21
N LYS A 245 -3.59 -0.85 -27.65
CA LYS A 245 -4.06 -0.48 -29.00
C LYS A 245 -3.18 -1.05 -30.10
N ILE A 246 -1.86 -1.05 -29.93
CA ILE A 246 -0.92 -1.67 -30.87
C ILE A 246 -1.22 -3.17 -31.00
N GLN A 247 -1.39 -3.87 -29.87
CA GLN A 247 -1.71 -5.29 -29.86
C GLN A 247 -3.06 -5.60 -30.53
N MET A 248 -4.08 -4.77 -30.31
CA MET A 248 -5.42 -4.97 -30.89
C MET A 248 -5.51 -4.59 -32.37
N SER A 249 -4.81 -3.53 -32.78
CA SER A 249 -4.83 -3.06 -34.17
C SER A 249 -3.86 -3.82 -35.08
N LEU A 250 -2.89 -4.54 -34.50
CA LEU A 250 -1.75 -5.14 -35.21
C LEU A 250 -0.99 -4.12 -36.07
N ASN A 251 -1.07 -2.84 -35.72
CA ASN A 251 -0.42 -1.74 -36.40
C ASN A 251 0.45 -0.95 -35.41
N TYR A 252 1.65 -0.60 -35.85
CA TYR A 252 2.62 0.13 -35.04
C TYR A 252 3.25 1.24 -35.85
N GLU A 253 3.17 2.46 -35.32
CA GLU A 253 3.85 3.62 -35.89
C GLU A 253 5.17 3.86 -35.13
N GLY A 254 6.28 3.41 -35.74
CA GLY A 254 7.62 3.60 -35.19
C GLY A 254 8.69 2.96 -36.08
N ILE A 255 9.85 2.65 -35.52
CA ILE A 255 10.99 2.10 -36.30
C ILE A 255 10.91 0.59 -36.61
N GLY A 256 9.83 -0.10 -36.19
CA GLY A 256 9.66 -1.53 -36.41
C GLY A 256 10.62 -2.45 -35.64
N ALA A 257 11.19 -1.99 -34.52
CA ALA A 257 12.07 -2.79 -33.66
C ALA A 257 11.38 -3.16 -32.34
N SER A 258 11.51 -4.42 -31.92
CA SER A 258 11.17 -4.89 -30.57
C SER A 258 12.42 -4.79 -29.69
N LEU A 259 12.33 -4.12 -28.53
CA LEU A 259 13.45 -3.84 -27.62
C LEU A 259 13.27 -4.50 -26.26
#